data_AF-A0A1Q5NDQ4-F1
#
_entry.id   AF-A0A1Q5NDQ4-F1
#
_cell.length_a   1.000
_cell.length_b   1.000
_cell.length_c   1.000
_cell.angle_alpha   90.00
_cell.angle_beta   90.00
_cell.angle_gamma   90.00
#
_symmetry.space_group_name_H-M   'P 1'
#
loop_
_entity.id
_entity.type
_entity.pdbx_description
1 polymer ?
#
loop_
_entity_poly.entity_id
_entity_poly.type
_entity_poly.pdbx_seq_one_letter_code
_entity_poly.pdbx_strand_id
1 'polypeptide(L)'
;MRVLVTGGAGFIGSEIVRTLTSAGHEAVVLDALLPSAHGSAADLPDGGGIIVADVRDREAVDRALHGIDAVCHQAAMVGLGKDFADAPLYVGCNDLGTAVLLAAAAAAGVRNLVLAGSMVVYGEGRYECPRHGPVRPGPRAEADLAAGRFEPLCPSCGTELTPGLVGEDAPVDPRNVYATTKLAQEHLASSWARATGGRAVSLRYHNVYGPGMPRDTPYAGVASFFRSSLARGESPQVFEDGAQRRDFVHVRDVAAANAVALEAVAGLRAGSFAAYNTGSGEPHTIGEMASALAAAHGGPAPQITGEYRLGDVRHVTADSRRLREELGWKPAMGFAEGMAEFAAAPQRDMAASPAP
;
A
#
# COMPACT_ATOMS: atom_id res chain seq x y z
N MET A 1 -5.16 12.03 -21.31
CA MET A 1 -6.26 11.26 -20.68
C MET A 1 -6.82 12.08 -19.56
N ARG A 2 -8.13 12.00 -19.36
CA ARG A 2 -8.83 12.51 -18.19
C ARG A 2 -9.04 11.36 -17.21
N VAL A 3 -8.38 11.41 -16.06
CA VAL A 3 -8.26 10.29 -15.12
C VAL A 3 -8.98 10.62 -13.82
N LEU A 4 -9.94 9.79 -13.42
CA LEU A 4 -10.55 9.87 -12.09
C LEU A 4 -9.62 9.23 -11.07
N VAL A 5 -9.11 10.02 -10.13
CA VAL A 5 -8.29 9.54 -9.00
C VAL A 5 -9.15 9.56 -7.73
N THR A 6 -9.69 8.41 -7.35
CA THR A 6 -10.41 8.29 -6.06
C THR A 6 -9.38 8.24 -4.92
N GLY A 7 -9.60 8.92 -3.79
CA GLY A 7 -8.60 9.02 -2.72
C GLY A 7 -7.43 9.94 -3.09
N GLY A 8 -7.63 10.81 -4.09
CA GLY A 8 -6.59 11.66 -4.67
C GLY A 8 -6.08 12.78 -3.76
N ALA A 9 -6.70 13.04 -2.61
CA ALA A 9 -6.20 14.01 -1.62
C ALA A 9 -5.42 13.34 -0.47
N GLY A 10 -5.28 12.01 -0.49
CA GLY A 10 -4.48 11.24 0.47
C GLY A 10 -2.97 11.29 0.19
N PHE A 11 -2.20 10.59 1.02
CA PHE A 11 -0.73 10.50 0.92
C PHE A 11 -0.26 10.07 -0.49
N ILE A 12 -0.63 8.86 -0.93
CA ILE A 12 -0.24 8.34 -2.25
C ILE A 12 -1.01 9.05 -3.36
N GLY A 13 -2.32 9.26 -3.16
CA GLY A 13 -3.21 9.84 -4.17
C GLY A 13 -2.76 11.23 -4.63
N SER A 14 -2.32 12.09 -3.71
CA SER A 14 -1.88 13.45 -4.07
C SER A 14 -0.59 13.45 -4.90
N GLU A 15 0.32 12.49 -4.66
CA GLU A 15 1.53 12.31 -5.48
C GLU A 15 1.19 11.77 -6.87
N ILE A 16 0.21 10.85 -6.97
CA ILE A 16 -0.33 10.38 -8.25
C ILE A 16 -0.93 11.55 -9.04
N VAL A 17 -1.75 12.39 -8.40
CA VAL A 17 -2.33 13.58 -9.05
C VAL A 17 -1.23 14.50 -9.58
N ARG A 18 -0.21 14.83 -8.76
CA ARG A 18 0.93 15.65 -9.19
C ARG A 18 1.70 15.03 -10.36
N THR A 19 1.92 13.73 -10.32
CA THR A 19 2.62 12.98 -11.38
C THR A 19 1.82 13.00 -12.68
N LEU A 20 0.51 12.74 -12.62
CA LEU A 20 -0.39 12.74 -13.78
C LEU A 20 -0.49 14.12 -14.43
N THR A 21 -0.67 15.17 -13.63
CA THR A 21 -0.71 16.55 -14.13
C THR A 21 0.62 16.92 -14.80
N SER A 22 1.75 16.53 -14.20
CA SER A 22 3.09 16.79 -14.75
C SER A 22 3.34 16.04 -16.07
N ALA A 23 2.72 14.87 -16.25
CA ALA A 23 2.73 14.10 -17.49
C ALA A 23 1.70 14.60 -18.53
N GLY A 24 0.97 15.70 -18.26
CA GLY A 24 0.01 16.29 -19.19
C GLY A 24 -1.36 15.59 -19.21
N HIS A 25 -1.67 14.75 -18.23
CA HIS A 25 -3.02 14.23 -18.02
C HIS A 25 -3.87 15.20 -17.20
N GLU A 26 -5.19 15.12 -17.36
CA GLU A 26 -6.14 15.84 -16.52
C GLU A 26 -6.58 14.92 -15.38
N ALA A 27 -6.15 15.22 -14.15
CA ALA A 27 -6.56 14.47 -12.96
C ALA A 27 -7.84 15.08 -12.34
N VAL A 28 -8.89 14.27 -12.21
CA VAL A 28 -10.13 14.60 -11.51
C VAL A 28 -10.12 13.86 -10.18
N VAL A 29 -10.24 14.58 -9.07
CA VAL A 29 -10.14 13.97 -7.73
C VAL A 29 -11.52 13.70 -7.17
N LEU A 30 -11.74 12.47 -6.67
CA LEU A 30 -12.88 12.15 -5.81
C LEU A 30 -12.35 11.71 -4.45
N ASP A 31 -12.72 12.41 -3.38
CA ASP A 31 -12.23 12.10 -2.04
C ASP A 31 -13.28 12.44 -0.99
N ALA A 32 -13.41 11.60 0.03
CA ALA A 32 -14.35 11.82 1.13
C ALA A 32 -13.81 12.82 2.17
N LEU A 33 -12.52 13.15 2.11
CA LEU A 33 -11.83 14.03 3.07
C LEU A 33 -12.05 13.62 4.52
N LEU A 34 -12.06 12.31 4.78
CA LEU A 34 -12.32 11.77 6.11
C LEU A 34 -11.29 12.34 7.12
N PRO A 35 -11.72 12.83 8.29
CA PRO A 35 -10.78 13.38 9.29
C PRO A 35 -9.68 12.39 9.69
N SER A 36 -9.98 11.09 9.66
CA SER A 36 -9.03 10.00 9.92
C SER A 36 -7.90 9.89 8.90
N ALA A 37 -8.01 10.50 7.72
CA ALA A 37 -6.98 10.50 6.69
C ALA A 37 -6.41 11.90 6.39
N HIS A 38 -7.17 12.97 6.65
CA HIS A 38 -6.78 14.34 6.28
C HIS A 38 -6.55 15.28 7.46
N GLY A 39 -6.89 14.88 8.69
CA GLY A 39 -6.79 15.76 9.84
C GLY A 39 -7.71 16.98 9.76
N SER A 40 -7.28 18.09 10.35
CA SER A 40 -8.07 19.34 10.43
C SER A 40 -7.95 20.24 9.20
N ALA A 41 -6.96 19.99 8.33
CA ALA A 41 -6.74 20.75 7.11
C ALA A 41 -6.37 19.78 5.97
N ALA A 42 -7.23 19.68 4.96
CA ALA A 42 -6.92 18.92 3.77
C ALA A 42 -6.03 19.76 2.84
N ASP A 43 -4.82 19.28 2.56
CA ASP A 43 -4.02 19.79 1.45
C ASP A 43 -4.71 19.37 0.15
N LEU A 44 -5.49 20.29 -0.43
CA LEU A 44 -6.14 20.07 -1.70
C LEU A 44 -5.08 20.15 -2.82
N PRO A 45 -5.06 19.20 -3.76
CA PRO A 45 -4.09 19.25 -4.85
C PRO A 45 -4.31 20.49 -5.73
N ASP A 46 -3.21 21.15 -6.08
CA ASP A 46 -3.23 22.30 -6.98
C ASP A 46 -3.71 21.88 -8.38
N GLY A 47 -4.66 22.64 -8.94
CA GLY A 47 -4.98 22.60 -10.38
C GLY A 47 -5.96 21.52 -10.86
N GLY A 48 -6.53 20.69 -9.98
CA GLY A 48 -7.57 19.71 -10.32
C GLY A 48 -8.87 19.98 -9.56
N GLY A 49 -10.03 19.92 -10.24
CA GLY A 49 -11.31 19.97 -9.54
C GLY A 49 -11.44 18.79 -8.57
N ILE A 50 -11.78 19.07 -7.30
CA ILE A 50 -12.08 18.06 -6.30
C ILE A 50 -13.60 17.86 -6.17
N ILE A 51 -14.02 16.60 -6.20
CA ILE A 51 -15.37 16.15 -5.90
C ILE A 51 -15.31 15.57 -4.48
N VAL A 52 -15.82 16.33 -3.52
CA VAL A 52 -15.88 15.87 -2.11
C VAL A 52 -17.09 14.95 -1.95
N ALA A 53 -16.83 13.65 -1.94
CA ALA A 53 -17.86 12.62 -1.83
C ALA A 53 -17.28 11.28 -1.40
N ASP A 54 -18.12 10.44 -0.81
CA ASP A 54 -17.80 9.05 -0.53
C ASP A 54 -17.88 8.21 -1.81
N VAL A 55 -16.93 7.30 -2.03
CA VAL A 55 -16.96 6.38 -3.18
C VAL A 55 -18.17 5.41 -3.14
N ARG A 56 -18.85 5.30 -1.98
CA ARG A 56 -20.10 4.58 -1.81
C ARG A 56 -21.33 5.38 -2.28
N ASP A 57 -21.20 6.69 -2.46
CA ASP A 57 -22.26 7.53 -3.03
C ASP A 57 -22.33 7.32 -4.55
N ARG A 58 -23.31 6.52 -4.97
CA ARG A 58 -23.50 6.16 -6.38
C ARG A 58 -23.69 7.39 -7.28
N GLU A 59 -24.46 8.38 -6.84
CA GLU A 59 -24.76 9.55 -7.68
C GLU A 59 -23.51 10.43 -7.84
N ALA A 60 -22.73 10.59 -6.77
CA ALA A 60 -21.47 11.31 -6.84
C ALA A 60 -20.45 10.61 -7.75
N VAL A 61 -20.36 9.28 -7.68
CA VAL A 61 -19.49 8.50 -8.57
C VAL A 61 -19.96 8.58 -10.03
N ASP A 62 -21.26 8.50 -10.31
CA ASP A 62 -21.78 8.66 -11.68
C ASP A 62 -21.42 10.03 -12.27
N ARG A 63 -21.54 11.11 -11.47
CA ARG A 63 -21.10 12.47 -11.89
C ARG A 63 -19.59 12.52 -12.12
N ALA A 64 -18.81 11.91 -11.25
CA ALA A 64 -17.35 11.92 -11.32
C ALA A 64 -16.81 11.19 -12.55
N LEU A 65 -17.55 10.19 -13.07
CA LEU A 65 -17.17 9.40 -14.24
C LEU A 65 -17.52 10.06 -15.59
N HIS A 66 -18.26 11.18 -15.58
CA HIS A 66 -18.64 11.86 -16.82
C HIS A 66 -17.40 12.37 -17.57
N GLY A 67 -17.16 11.83 -18.77
CA GLY A 67 -16.02 12.20 -19.62
C GLY A 67 -14.66 11.71 -19.10
N ILE A 68 -14.64 10.63 -18.32
CA ILE A 68 -13.40 10.00 -17.81
C ILE A 68 -12.92 8.91 -18.77
N ASP A 69 -11.62 8.88 -19.07
CA ASP A 69 -10.98 7.87 -19.92
C ASP A 69 -10.55 6.62 -19.12
N ALA A 70 -10.10 6.84 -17.88
CA ALA A 70 -9.56 5.81 -17.00
C ALA A 70 -9.76 6.16 -15.52
N VAL A 71 -9.81 5.14 -14.68
CA VAL A 71 -9.92 5.28 -13.22
C VAL A 71 -8.63 4.82 -12.56
N CYS A 72 -8.09 5.64 -11.67
CA CYS A 72 -7.04 5.31 -10.72
C CYS A 72 -7.65 5.19 -9.32
N HIS A 73 -7.97 3.97 -8.90
CA HIS A 73 -8.72 3.71 -7.67
C HIS A 73 -7.78 3.56 -6.46
N GLN A 74 -7.57 4.65 -5.72
CA GLN A 74 -6.75 4.68 -4.49
C GLN A 74 -7.58 4.79 -3.20
N ALA A 75 -8.89 5.07 -3.28
CA ALA A 75 -9.74 5.20 -2.11
C ALA A 75 -9.90 3.85 -1.39
N ALA A 76 -9.48 3.79 -0.13
CA ALA A 76 -9.61 2.62 0.73
C ALA A 76 -9.44 3.03 2.20
N MET A 77 -10.07 2.28 3.10
CA MET A 77 -9.59 2.14 4.47
C MET A 77 -8.29 1.34 4.46
N VAL A 78 -7.30 1.82 5.20
CA VAL A 78 -5.91 1.30 5.17
C VAL A 78 -5.47 0.78 6.54
N GLY A 79 -4.54 -0.18 6.52
CA GLY A 79 -3.85 -0.77 7.68
C GLY A 79 -4.68 -1.73 8.52
N LEU A 80 -4.23 -2.01 9.75
CA LEU A 80 -4.87 -2.99 10.64
C LEU A 80 -5.90 -2.29 11.53
N GLY A 81 -7.15 -2.79 11.53
CA GLY A 81 -8.18 -2.35 12.48
C GLY A 81 -7.71 -2.53 13.92
N LYS A 82 -8.18 -1.66 14.83
CA LYS A 82 -7.80 -1.75 16.25
C LYS A 82 -8.29 -3.06 16.86
N ASP A 83 -9.48 -3.48 16.43
CA ASP A 83 -10.06 -4.78 16.71
C ASP A 83 -10.97 -5.22 15.54
N PHE A 84 -11.64 -6.36 15.69
CA PHE A 84 -12.51 -6.91 14.65
C PHE A 84 -13.81 -6.10 14.44
N ALA A 85 -14.19 -5.21 15.36
CA ALA A 85 -15.40 -4.40 15.23
C ALA A 85 -15.30 -3.37 14.09
N ASP A 86 -14.08 -3.03 13.65
CA ASP A 86 -13.86 -2.17 12.47
C ASP A 86 -14.17 -2.89 11.15
N ALA A 87 -14.39 -4.21 11.14
CA ALA A 87 -14.54 -5.00 9.92
C ALA A 87 -15.63 -4.48 8.95
N PRO A 88 -16.83 -4.07 9.40
CA PRO A 88 -17.84 -3.49 8.52
C PRO A 88 -17.39 -2.21 7.82
N LEU A 89 -16.52 -1.40 8.46
CA LEU A 89 -15.98 -0.18 7.86
C LEU A 89 -14.98 -0.51 6.74
N TYR A 90 -14.11 -1.49 6.94
CA TYR A 90 -13.21 -1.98 5.88
C TYR A 90 -14.00 -2.55 4.70
N VAL A 91 -14.97 -3.45 4.95
CA VAL A 91 -15.80 -4.02 3.88
C VAL A 91 -16.63 -2.94 3.17
N GLY A 92 -17.18 -1.99 3.93
CA GLY A 92 -17.95 -0.88 3.37
C GLY A 92 -17.12 0.01 2.45
N CYS A 93 -15.96 0.49 2.90
CA CYS A 93 -15.15 1.40 2.10
C CYS A 93 -14.38 0.69 0.98
N ASN A 94 -13.80 -0.48 1.25
CA ASN A 94 -12.95 -1.18 0.30
C ASN A 94 -13.77 -1.99 -0.69
N ASP A 95 -14.65 -2.88 -0.21
CA ASP A 95 -15.33 -3.83 -1.11
C ASP A 95 -16.57 -3.20 -1.74
N LEU A 96 -17.49 -2.67 -0.92
CA LEU A 96 -18.69 -2.02 -1.42
C LEU A 96 -18.34 -0.74 -2.21
N GLY A 97 -17.40 0.07 -1.72
CA GLY A 97 -16.91 1.25 -2.43
C GLY A 97 -16.35 0.91 -3.82
N THR A 98 -15.50 -0.11 -3.93
CA THR A 98 -15.04 -0.60 -5.23
C THR A 98 -16.18 -1.14 -6.08
N ALA A 99 -17.13 -1.89 -5.51
CA ALA A 99 -18.27 -2.41 -6.27
C ALA A 99 -19.15 -1.30 -6.86
N VAL A 100 -19.43 -0.24 -6.09
CA VAL A 100 -20.17 0.95 -6.57
C VAL A 100 -19.42 1.61 -7.73
N LEU A 101 -18.12 1.82 -7.58
CA LEU A 101 -17.26 2.41 -8.61
C LEU A 101 -17.23 1.58 -9.89
N LEU A 102 -17.06 0.27 -9.80
CA LEU A 102 -17.02 -0.63 -10.96
C LEU A 102 -18.36 -0.70 -11.69
N ALA A 103 -19.48 -0.72 -10.94
CA ALA A 103 -20.82 -0.70 -11.52
C ALA A 103 -21.08 0.62 -12.28
N ALA A 104 -20.71 1.75 -11.68
CA ALA A 104 -20.82 3.06 -12.32
C ALA A 104 -19.90 3.19 -13.54
N ALA A 105 -18.65 2.72 -13.44
CA ALA A 105 -17.70 2.72 -14.57
C ALA A 105 -18.22 1.88 -15.75
N ALA A 106 -18.83 0.73 -15.47
CA ALA A 106 -19.45 -0.11 -16.49
C ALA A 106 -20.60 0.61 -17.22
N ALA A 107 -21.45 1.33 -16.47
CA ALA A 107 -22.57 2.11 -17.01
C ALA A 107 -22.11 3.33 -17.81
N ALA A 108 -21.05 4.01 -17.34
CA ALA A 108 -20.44 5.16 -18.02
C ALA A 108 -19.59 4.77 -19.24
N GLY A 109 -19.36 3.47 -19.48
CA GLY A 109 -18.52 3.00 -20.58
C GLY A 109 -17.01 3.18 -20.35
N VAL A 110 -16.59 3.50 -19.13
CA VAL A 110 -15.17 3.57 -18.76
C VAL A 110 -14.61 2.15 -18.67
N ARG A 111 -13.51 1.86 -19.36
CA ARG A 111 -12.99 0.49 -19.52
C ARG A 111 -11.60 0.26 -18.94
N ASN A 112 -10.95 1.30 -18.42
CA ASN A 112 -9.56 1.22 -17.97
C ASN A 112 -9.49 1.51 -16.46
N LEU A 113 -8.93 0.56 -15.70
CA LEU A 113 -8.80 0.66 -14.25
C LEU A 113 -7.37 0.35 -13.82
N VAL A 114 -6.79 1.25 -13.03
CA VAL A 114 -5.62 0.97 -12.19
C VAL A 114 -6.08 0.97 -10.74
N LEU A 115 -5.87 -0.15 -10.06
CA LEU A 115 -6.26 -0.37 -8.67
C LEU A 115 -5.02 -0.33 -7.78
N ALA A 116 -5.09 0.40 -6.68
CA ALA A 116 -4.15 0.23 -5.58
C ALA A 116 -4.32 -1.17 -4.98
N GLY A 117 -3.46 -2.12 -5.33
CA GLY A 117 -3.35 -3.41 -4.65
C GLY A 117 -2.54 -3.29 -3.36
N SER A 118 -2.23 -4.40 -2.71
CA SER A 118 -1.32 -4.38 -1.55
C SER A 118 -0.63 -5.72 -1.35
N MET A 119 0.64 -5.68 -0.95
CA MET A 119 1.42 -6.88 -0.60
C MET A 119 0.81 -7.74 0.51
N VAL A 120 -0.11 -7.19 1.32
CA VAL A 120 -0.71 -7.91 2.45
C VAL A 120 -1.49 -9.16 2.02
N VAL A 121 -1.87 -9.25 0.74
CA VAL A 121 -2.52 -10.43 0.17
C VAL A 121 -1.61 -11.66 0.20
N TYR A 122 -0.30 -11.50 0.35
CA TYR A 122 0.68 -12.59 0.40
C TYR A 122 0.83 -13.23 1.79
N GLY A 123 0.18 -12.68 2.81
CA GLY A 123 0.33 -13.18 4.18
C GLY A 123 1.78 -13.07 4.65
N GLU A 124 2.41 -14.20 4.96
CA GLU A 124 3.78 -14.24 5.50
C GLU A 124 4.87 -13.92 4.47
N GLY A 125 4.55 -13.88 3.18
CA GLY A 125 5.54 -13.75 2.11
C GLY A 125 6.00 -15.10 1.55
N ARG A 126 7.27 -15.18 1.11
CA ARG A 126 7.82 -16.37 0.45
C ARG A 126 9.02 -16.92 1.22
N TYR A 127 9.00 -18.23 1.45
CA TYR A 127 10.07 -18.93 2.17
C TYR A 127 10.50 -20.20 1.47
N GLU A 128 11.76 -20.56 1.68
CA GLU A 128 12.38 -21.80 1.24
C GLU A 128 12.77 -22.63 2.48
N CYS A 129 12.41 -23.90 2.48
CA CYS A 129 12.95 -24.90 3.40
C CYS A 129 14.04 -25.68 2.67
N PRO A 130 15.24 -25.87 3.26
CA PRO A 130 16.32 -26.62 2.62
C PRO A 130 15.96 -28.08 2.30
N ARG A 131 14.93 -28.64 2.93
CA ARG A 131 14.47 -30.02 2.72
C ARG A 131 13.22 -30.15 1.86
N HIS A 132 12.35 -29.14 1.86
CA HIS A 132 11.03 -29.21 1.24
C HIS A 132 10.81 -28.18 0.13
N GLY A 133 11.82 -27.35 -0.18
CA GLY A 133 11.73 -26.28 -1.17
C GLY A 133 10.78 -25.17 -0.73
N PRO A 134 10.02 -24.55 -1.65
CA PRO A 134 9.07 -23.49 -1.32
C PRO A 134 8.03 -23.96 -0.31
N VAL A 135 7.93 -23.26 0.81
CA VAL A 135 6.94 -23.57 1.87
C VAL A 135 6.29 -22.29 2.37
N ARG A 136 5.10 -22.45 2.95
CA ARG A 136 4.40 -21.39 3.66
C ARG A 136 4.50 -21.66 5.15
N PRO A 137 5.05 -20.74 5.95
CA PRO A 137 4.99 -20.91 7.39
C PRO A 137 3.55 -20.74 7.89
N GLY A 138 3.24 -21.46 8.98
CA GLY A 138 2.05 -21.20 9.77
C GLY A 138 2.16 -19.87 10.52
N PRO A 139 1.16 -19.51 11.35
CA PRO A 139 1.28 -18.42 12.30
C PRO A 139 2.50 -18.62 13.22
N ARG A 140 3.22 -17.54 13.52
CA ARG A 140 4.35 -17.58 14.48
C ARG A 140 3.80 -17.81 15.89
N ALA A 141 4.35 -18.80 16.60
CA ALA A 141 3.86 -19.16 17.93
C ALA A 141 4.29 -18.12 18.97
N GLU A 142 3.37 -17.71 19.85
CA GLU A 142 3.67 -16.74 20.91
C GLU A 142 4.82 -17.19 21.82
N ALA A 143 4.89 -18.49 22.14
CA ALA A 143 5.97 -19.07 22.94
C ALA A 143 7.35 -18.97 22.27
N ASP A 144 7.41 -18.95 20.93
CA ASP A 144 8.65 -18.72 20.19
C ASP A 144 9.05 -17.25 20.26
N LEU A 145 8.10 -16.34 20.01
CA LEU A 145 8.32 -14.89 20.07
C LEU A 145 8.75 -14.44 21.48
N ALA A 146 8.07 -14.92 22.53
CA ALA A 146 8.42 -14.65 23.92
C ALA A 146 9.81 -15.18 24.31
N ALA A 147 10.31 -16.19 23.60
CA ALA A 147 11.64 -16.75 23.78
C ALA A 147 12.69 -16.14 22.83
N GLY A 148 12.36 -15.09 22.08
CA GLY A 148 13.26 -14.42 21.14
C GLY A 148 13.54 -15.20 19.85
N ARG A 149 12.72 -16.21 19.53
CA ARG A 149 12.79 -16.96 18.26
C ARG A 149 11.82 -16.35 17.26
N PHE A 150 12.32 -15.47 16.41
CA PHE A 150 11.50 -14.70 15.47
C PHE A 150 11.39 -15.32 14.08
N GLU A 151 12.37 -16.14 13.67
CA GLU A 151 12.40 -16.76 12.35
C GLU A 151 11.33 -17.84 12.19
N PRO A 152 10.51 -17.79 11.12
CA PRO A 152 9.51 -18.81 10.85
C PRO A 152 10.15 -20.19 10.64
N LEU A 153 9.48 -21.22 11.17
CA LEU A 153 9.90 -22.60 11.03
C LEU A 153 9.10 -23.32 9.94
N CYS A 154 9.74 -24.30 9.30
CA CYS A 154 9.10 -25.19 8.35
C CYS A 154 8.00 -26.00 9.05
N PRO A 155 6.74 -25.97 8.57
CA PRO A 155 5.65 -26.72 9.20
C PRO A 155 5.86 -28.24 9.15
N SER A 156 6.69 -28.73 8.21
CA SER A 156 6.93 -30.17 8.03
C SER A 156 8.09 -30.73 8.86
N CYS A 157 9.12 -29.92 9.18
CA CYS A 157 10.31 -30.42 9.88
C CYS A 157 10.90 -29.51 10.95
N GLY A 158 10.29 -28.35 11.22
CA GLY A 158 10.73 -27.43 12.25
C GLY A 158 12.08 -26.72 11.99
N THR A 159 12.66 -26.88 10.80
CA THR A 159 13.88 -26.13 10.41
C THR A 159 13.53 -24.67 10.12
N GLU A 160 14.37 -23.74 10.57
CA GLU A 160 14.27 -22.32 10.22
C GLU A 160 14.23 -22.13 8.71
N LEU A 161 13.38 -21.22 8.27
CA LEU A 161 13.13 -20.95 6.87
C LEU A 161 14.02 -19.82 6.36
N THR A 162 14.41 -19.89 5.09
CA THR A 162 15.11 -18.80 4.42
C THR A 162 14.09 -17.93 3.68
N PRO A 163 14.03 -16.61 3.94
CA PRO A 163 13.13 -15.70 3.21
C PRO A 163 13.58 -15.49 1.75
N GLY A 164 12.62 -15.45 0.84
CA GLY A 164 12.81 -15.12 -0.57
C GLY A 164 11.93 -13.95 -1.03
N LEU A 165 12.12 -13.50 -2.28
CA LEU A 165 11.29 -12.46 -2.87
C LEU A 165 9.93 -13.03 -3.31
N VAL A 166 8.84 -12.36 -2.98
CA VAL A 166 7.48 -12.78 -3.36
C VAL A 166 7.12 -12.23 -4.74
N GLY A 167 6.87 -13.13 -5.70
CA GLY A 167 6.36 -12.79 -7.04
C GLY A 167 4.83 -12.82 -7.08
N GLU A 168 4.23 -12.30 -8.16
CA GLU A 168 2.77 -12.10 -8.26
C GLU A 168 1.96 -13.39 -8.33
N ASP A 169 2.59 -14.50 -8.76
CA ASP A 169 2.00 -15.84 -8.81
C ASP A 169 2.11 -16.58 -7.47
N ALA A 170 2.75 -15.98 -6.45
CA ALA A 170 2.75 -16.54 -5.11
C ALA A 170 1.30 -16.67 -4.61
N PRO A 171 0.89 -17.83 -4.06
CA PRO A 171 -0.51 -17.97 -3.68
C PRO A 171 -0.88 -17.00 -2.56
N VAL A 172 -2.07 -16.43 -2.63
CA VAL A 172 -2.55 -15.46 -1.64
C VAL A 172 -2.89 -16.13 -0.32
N ASP A 173 -2.77 -15.39 0.78
CA ASP A 173 -3.05 -15.81 2.16
C ASP A 173 -3.43 -14.59 3.01
N PRO A 174 -4.60 -13.96 2.77
CA PRO A 174 -5.01 -12.77 3.52
C PRO A 174 -5.32 -13.13 4.99
N ARG A 175 -4.50 -12.65 5.93
CA ARG A 175 -4.58 -12.99 7.36
C ARG A 175 -5.29 -11.97 8.25
N ASN A 176 -5.85 -10.90 7.68
CA ASN A 176 -6.62 -9.90 8.40
C ASN A 176 -7.71 -9.30 7.49
N VAL A 177 -8.63 -8.52 8.07
CA VAL A 177 -9.76 -7.93 7.34
C VAL A 177 -9.29 -7.00 6.22
N TYR A 178 -8.27 -6.17 6.47
CA TYR A 178 -7.71 -5.31 5.44
C TYR A 178 -7.18 -6.12 4.25
N ALA A 179 -6.37 -7.15 4.49
CA ALA A 179 -5.86 -8.03 3.44
C ALA A 179 -6.98 -8.75 2.68
N THR A 180 -8.03 -9.18 3.39
CA THR A 180 -9.22 -9.82 2.80
C THR A 180 -9.91 -8.86 1.83
N THR A 181 -10.16 -7.63 2.26
CA THR A 181 -10.82 -6.61 1.43
C THR A 181 -9.95 -6.19 0.24
N LYS A 182 -8.63 -6.02 0.41
CA LYS A 182 -7.71 -5.73 -0.71
C LYS A 182 -7.72 -6.84 -1.77
N LEU A 183 -7.77 -8.11 -1.35
CA LEU A 183 -7.90 -9.23 -2.28
C LEU A 183 -9.29 -9.25 -2.94
N ALA A 184 -10.35 -8.94 -2.20
CA ALA A 184 -11.70 -8.84 -2.75
C ALA A 184 -11.79 -7.76 -3.84
N GLN A 185 -11.14 -6.60 -3.67
CA GLN A 185 -11.04 -5.58 -4.71
C GLN A 185 -10.39 -6.11 -6.01
N GLU A 186 -9.33 -6.93 -5.92
CA GLU A 186 -8.73 -7.57 -7.10
C GLU A 186 -9.71 -8.53 -7.79
N HIS A 187 -10.46 -9.33 -7.02
CA HIS A 187 -11.47 -10.24 -7.56
C HIS A 187 -12.65 -9.51 -8.21
N LEU A 188 -13.10 -8.41 -7.61
CA LEU A 188 -14.14 -7.54 -8.17
C LEU A 188 -13.66 -6.92 -9.49
N ALA A 189 -12.45 -6.37 -9.52
CA ALA A 189 -11.85 -5.78 -10.72
C ALA A 189 -11.70 -6.82 -11.85
N SER A 190 -11.24 -8.03 -11.53
CA SER A 190 -11.12 -9.13 -12.49
C SER A 190 -12.47 -9.56 -13.05
N SER A 191 -13.49 -9.66 -12.20
CA SER A 191 -14.86 -10.02 -12.61
C SER A 191 -15.48 -8.93 -13.48
N TRP A 192 -15.33 -7.67 -13.09
CA TRP A 192 -15.77 -6.51 -13.87
C TRP A 192 -15.11 -6.46 -15.25
N ALA A 193 -13.79 -6.65 -15.32
CA ALA A 193 -13.07 -6.65 -16.59
C ALA A 193 -13.67 -7.69 -17.55
N ARG A 194 -13.81 -8.95 -17.09
CA ARG A 194 -14.37 -10.05 -17.88
C ARG A 194 -15.80 -9.79 -18.34
N ALA A 195 -16.65 -9.27 -17.45
CA ALA A 195 -18.07 -9.06 -17.74
C ALA A 195 -18.32 -7.88 -18.69
N THR A 196 -17.44 -6.89 -18.71
CA THR A 196 -17.69 -5.60 -19.37
C THR A 196 -16.76 -5.33 -20.56
N GLY A 197 -15.78 -6.21 -20.80
CA GLY A 197 -14.68 -5.95 -21.72
C GLY A 197 -13.66 -4.93 -21.19
N GLY A 198 -13.75 -4.56 -19.91
CA GLY A 198 -12.79 -3.70 -19.24
C GLY A 198 -11.40 -4.32 -19.12
N ARG A 199 -10.43 -3.51 -18.69
CA ARG A 199 -9.02 -3.85 -18.50
C ARG A 199 -8.61 -3.32 -17.14
N ALA A 200 -8.02 -4.17 -16.33
CA ALA A 200 -7.63 -3.81 -14.97
C ALA A 200 -6.16 -4.16 -14.70
N VAL A 201 -5.45 -3.22 -14.10
CA VAL A 201 -4.13 -3.43 -13.49
C VAL A 201 -4.25 -3.23 -11.98
N SER A 202 -3.75 -4.17 -11.19
CA SER A 202 -3.54 -3.99 -9.75
C SER A 202 -2.06 -3.81 -9.46
N LEU A 203 -1.72 -2.72 -8.79
CA LEU A 203 -0.37 -2.47 -8.30
C LEU A 203 -0.30 -2.84 -6.83
N ARG A 204 0.27 -4.00 -6.51
CA ARG A 204 0.45 -4.48 -5.14
C ARG A 204 1.60 -3.72 -4.49
N TYR A 205 1.26 -2.59 -3.86
CA TYR A 205 2.24 -1.78 -3.16
C TYR A 205 2.85 -2.54 -1.99
N HIS A 206 4.18 -2.51 -1.92
CA HIS A 206 4.92 -2.88 -0.71
C HIS A 206 4.97 -1.68 0.26
N ASN A 207 6.02 -1.51 1.05
CA ASN A 207 6.05 -0.54 2.14
C ASN A 207 6.33 0.87 1.60
N VAL A 208 5.28 1.59 1.26
CA VAL A 208 5.38 2.95 0.73
C VAL A 208 5.78 3.94 1.83
N TYR A 209 6.76 4.80 1.56
CA TYR A 209 7.16 5.89 2.45
C TYR A 209 7.50 7.18 1.70
N GLY A 210 7.57 8.31 2.40
CA GLY A 210 7.97 9.58 1.82
C GLY A 210 7.16 10.79 2.31
N PRO A 211 7.39 11.98 1.72
CA PRO A 211 6.69 13.21 2.07
C PRO A 211 5.17 13.10 1.99
N GLY A 212 4.48 13.74 2.93
CA GLY A 212 3.01 13.70 3.01
C GLY A 212 2.43 12.45 3.70
N MET A 213 3.29 11.51 4.14
CA MET A 213 2.88 10.42 5.02
C MET A 213 2.30 10.98 6.33
N PRO A 214 1.13 10.51 6.80
CA PRO A 214 0.52 11.00 8.04
C PRO A 214 1.34 10.60 9.28
N ARG A 215 1.31 11.42 10.34
CA ARG A 215 1.94 11.15 11.65
C ARG A 215 1.23 10.04 12.43
N ASP A 216 1.98 9.34 13.28
CA ASP A 216 1.51 8.47 14.37
C ASP A 216 0.41 7.46 13.99
N THR A 217 0.48 6.93 12.78
CA THR A 217 -0.56 6.05 12.25
C THR A 217 -0.05 4.62 12.07
N PRO A 218 -0.75 3.62 12.64
CA PRO A 218 -0.47 2.22 12.33
C PRO A 218 -0.73 1.91 10.85
N TYR A 219 -1.50 2.77 10.18
CA TYR A 219 -1.96 2.59 8.82
C TYR A 219 -0.92 2.94 7.75
N ALA A 220 0.10 3.76 8.08
CA ALA A 220 1.19 4.14 7.17
C ALA A 220 2.50 3.36 7.42
N GLY A 221 2.45 2.32 8.26
CA GLY A 221 3.60 1.47 8.57
C GLY A 221 4.56 2.07 9.59
N VAL A 222 5.60 1.30 9.92
CA VAL A 222 6.58 1.63 10.99
C VAL A 222 7.32 2.95 10.77
N ALA A 223 7.47 3.35 9.51
CA ALA A 223 8.11 4.59 9.06
C ALA A 223 7.56 5.83 9.76
N SER A 224 6.23 5.91 9.85
CA SER A 224 5.51 7.03 10.46
C SER A 224 5.82 7.12 11.96
N PHE A 225 5.81 6.00 12.68
CA PHE A 225 6.12 5.97 14.11
C PHE A 225 7.57 6.38 14.39
N PHE A 226 8.52 5.89 13.61
CA PHE A 226 9.93 6.29 13.76
C PHE A 226 10.12 7.78 13.47
N ARG A 227 9.47 8.30 12.42
CA ARG A 227 9.54 9.73 12.10
C ARG A 227 8.96 10.59 13.21
N SER A 228 7.81 10.19 13.76
CA SER A 228 7.15 10.89 14.86
C SER A 228 7.94 10.84 16.17
N SER A 229 8.54 9.70 16.54
CA SER A 229 9.39 9.61 17.73
C SER A 229 10.62 10.52 17.60
N LEU A 230 11.28 10.49 16.45
CA LEU A 230 12.44 11.34 16.17
C LEU A 230 12.07 12.84 16.24
N ALA A 231 10.93 13.23 15.70
CA ALA A 231 10.43 14.61 15.78
C ALA A 231 10.14 15.06 17.23
N ARG A 232 9.89 14.12 18.16
CA ARG A 232 9.76 14.37 19.61
C ARG A 232 11.10 14.27 20.36
N GLY A 233 12.21 13.98 19.67
CA GLY A 233 13.51 13.74 20.30
C GLY A 233 13.64 12.38 20.99
N GLU A 234 12.77 11.42 20.63
CA GLU A 234 12.72 10.07 21.22
C GLU A 234 13.34 9.03 20.29
N SER A 235 13.99 8.01 20.88
CA SER A 235 14.53 6.87 20.15
C SER A 235 13.41 6.06 19.47
N PRO A 236 13.52 5.77 18.17
CA PRO A 236 12.67 4.79 17.50
C PRO A 236 12.70 3.44 18.23
N GLN A 237 11.52 2.91 18.57
CA GLN A 237 11.38 1.61 19.25
C GLN A 237 11.23 0.50 18.21
N VAL A 238 12.27 -0.31 18.02
CA VAL A 238 12.33 -1.39 17.04
C VAL A 238 11.96 -2.71 17.70
N PHE A 239 10.87 -3.30 17.23
CA PHE A 239 10.32 -4.54 17.77
C PHE A 239 11.10 -5.77 17.28
N GLU A 240 10.96 -6.88 18.00
CA GLU A 240 11.71 -8.11 17.85
C GLU A 240 13.22 -7.84 17.93
N ASP A 241 13.99 -8.36 16.98
CA ASP A 241 15.41 -8.10 16.77
C ASP A 241 15.67 -7.03 15.68
N GLY A 242 14.61 -6.42 15.14
CA GLY A 242 14.68 -5.47 14.03
C GLY A 242 15.00 -6.05 12.66
N ALA A 243 15.17 -7.38 12.54
CA ALA A 243 15.57 -8.04 11.30
C ALA A 243 14.38 -8.43 10.41
N GLN A 244 13.15 -8.05 10.76
CA GLN A 244 12.00 -8.19 9.84
C GLN A 244 12.35 -7.49 8.52
N ARG A 245 12.08 -8.14 7.39
CA ARG A 245 12.47 -7.64 6.07
C ARG A 245 11.26 -7.08 5.34
N ARG A 246 11.44 -5.92 4.74
CA ARG A 246 10.45 -5.24 3.90
C ARG A 246 11.13 -4.71 2.65
N ASP A 247 10.32 -4.45 1.64
CA ASP A 247 10.75 -3.65 0.50
C ASP A 247 10.13 -2.25 0.68
N PHE A 248 10.97 -1.28 1.03
CA PHE A 248 10.55 0.11 1.19
C PHE A 248 10.65 0.85 -0.14
N VAL A 249 9.53 1.38 -0.61
CA VAL A 249 9.43 2.07 -1.90
C VAL A 249 8.98 3.51 -1.69
N HIS A 250 9.63 4.45 -2.37
CA HIS A 250 9.29 5.86 -2.21
C HIS A 250 7.93 6.19 -2.87
N VAL A 251 7.17 7.11 -2.27
CA VAL A 251 5.83 7.49 -2.76
C VAL A 251 5.85 8.01 -4.20
N ARG A 252 6.93 8.70 -4.61
CA ARG A 252 7.10 9.16 -6.00
C ARG A 252 7.27 8.01 -6.98
N ASP A 253 7.96 6.95 -6.59
CA ASP A 253 8.12 5.75 -7.44
C ASP A 253 6.80 5.01 -7.58
N VAL A 254 6.00 4.95 -6.50
CA VAL A 254 4.62 4.41 -6.55
C VAL A 254 3.73 5.27 -7.46
N ALA A 255 3.83 6.59 -7.39
CA ALA A 255 3.08 7.48 -8.26
C ALA A 255 3.47 7.30 -9.75
N ALA A 256 4.77 7.18 -10.03
CA ALA A 256 5.28 6.84 -11.36
C ALA A 256 4.78 5.47 -11.84
N ALA A 257 4.69 4.47 -10.96
CA ALA A 257 4.14 3.16 -11.31
C ALA A 257 2.68 3.25 -11.74
N ASN A 258 1.88 4.09 -11.06
CA ASN A 258 0.48 4.32 -11.44
C ASN A 258 0.35 5.03 -12.79
N ALA A 259 1.19 6.04 -13.06
CA ALA A 259 1.20 6.72 -14.35
C ALA A 259 1.53 5.74 -15.50
N VAL A 260 2.59 4.95 -15.35
CA VAL A 260 2.98 3.92 -16.32
C VAL A 260 1.87 2.86 -16.50
N ALA A 261 1.25 2.41 -15.41
CA ALA A 261 0.14 1.46 -15.48
C ALA A 261 -1.09 2.04 -16.18
N LEU A 262 -1.40 3.33 -15.98
CA LEU A 262 -2.52 4.03 -16.62
C LEU A 262 -2.30 4.19 -18.13
N GLU A 263 -1.07 4.41 -18.57
CA GLU A 263 -0.73 4.43 -20.00
C GLU A 263 -0.81 3.02 -20.62
N ALA A 264 -0.33 2.01 -19.90
CA ALA A 264 -0.28 0.63 -20.40
C ALA A 264 -1.64 -0.10 -20.38
N VAL A 265 -2.52 0.20 -19.43
CA VAL A 265 -3.78 -0.55 -19.23
C VAL A 265 -4.66 -0.57 -20.47
N ALA A 266 -4.65 0.50 -21.28
CA ALA A 266 -5.43 0.57 -22.52
C ALA A 266 -4.96 -0.44 -23.59
N GLY A 267 -3.68 -0.81 -23.57
CA GLY A 267 -3.07 -1.80 -24.47
C GLY A 267 -3.32 -3.25 -24.08
N LEU A 268 -3.87 -3.51 -22.88
CA LEU A 268 -4.17 -4.88 -22.45
C LEU A 268 -5.33 -5.48 -23.26
N ARG A 269 -5.38 -6.82 -23.26
CA ARG A 269 -6.50 -7.56 -23.88
C ARG A 269 -7.81 -7.21 -23.17
N ALA A 270 -8.87 -6.92 -23.94
CA ALA A 270 -10.20 -6.72 -23.35
C ALA A 270 -10.60 -7.92 -22.46
N GLY A 271 -11.12 -7.64 -21.26
CA GLY A 271 -11.46 -8.65 -20.27
C GLY A 271 -10.28 -9.20 -19.47
N SER A 272 -9.11 -8.56 -19.50
CA SER A 272 -7.94 -8.98 -18.72
C SER A 272 -7.78 -8.24 -17.39
N PHE A 273 -7.19 -8.94 -16.44
CA PHE A 273 -6.67 -8.40 -15.20
C PHE A 273 -5.19 -8.82 -15.07
N ALA A 274 -4.33 -7.90 -14.66
CA ALA A 274 -2.94 -8.16 -14.34
C ALA A 274 -2.60 -7.56 -12.97
N ALA A 275 -1.78 -8.24 -12.19
CA ALA A 275 -1.23 -7.73 -10.94
C ALA A 275 0.28 -7.57 -11.07
N TYR A 276 0.83 -6.52 -10.46
CA TYR A 276 2.25 -6.24 -10.41
C TYR A 276 2.66 -5.82 -9.01
N ASN A 277 3.76 -6.38 -8.51
CA ASN A 277 4.39 -5.92 -7.28
C ASN A 277 5.07 -4.58 -7.50
N THR A 278 4.82 -3.63 -6.61
CA THR A 278 5.45 -2.30 -6.65
C THR A 278 6.29 -2.12 -5.39
N GLY A 279 7.56 -2.49 -5.50
CA GLY A 279 8.63 -2.29 -4.53
C GLY A 279 9.88 -1.69 -5.18
N SER A 280 10.83 -1.22 -4.38
CA SER A 280 12.12 -0.70 -4.82
C SER A 280 13.02 -1.79 -5.43
N GLY A 281 12.81 -3.06 -5.06
CA GLY A 281 13.69 -4.16 -5.42
C GLY A 281 14.97 -4.23 -4.57
N GLU A 282 15.10 -3.37 -3.56
CA GLU A 282 16.16 -3.39 -2.56
C GLU A 282 15.56 -3.63 -1.17
N PRO A 283 15.51 -4.90 -0.70
CA PRO A 283 14.97 -5.21 0.61
C PRO A 283 15.86 -4.68 1.74
N HIS A 284 15.24 -4.04 2.73
CA HIS A 284 15.90 -3.62 3.96
C HIS A 284 15.16 -4.17 5.18
N THR A 285 15.86 -4.18 6.31
CA THR A 285 15.31 -4.52 7.61
C THR A 285 14.63 -3.32 8.26
N ILE A 286 13.74 -3.57 9.23
CA ILE A 286 13.14 -2.51 10.05
C ILE A 286 14.22 -1.75 10.83
N GLY A 287 15.24 -2.44 11.34
CA GLY A 287 16.39 -1.85 12.03
C GLY A 287 17.24 -0.95 11.14
N GLU A 288 17.48 -1.34 9.89
CA GLU A 288 18.15 -0.49 8.89
C GLU A 288 17.36 0.78 8.60
N MET A 289 16.04 0.67 8.43
CA MET A 289 15.16 1.84 8.27
C MET A 289 15.23 2.78 9.47
N ALA A 290 15.11 2.24 10.69
CA ALA A 290 15.16 3.04 11.91
C ALA A 290 16.50 3.79 12.04
N SER A 291 17.60 3.10 11.73
CA SER A 291 18.95 3.66 11.81
C SER A 291 19.18 4.75 10.75
N ALA A 292 18.78 4.49 9.50
CA ALA A 292 18.90 5.45 8.42
C ALA A 292 18.08 6.73 8.69
N LEU A 293 16.86 6.57 9.19
CA LEU A 293 15.99 7.71 9.52
C LEU A 293 16.51 8.51 10.73
N ALA A 294 17.01 7.83 11.77
CA ALA A 294 17.61 8.49 12.93
C ALA A 294 18.84 9.32 12.52
N ALA A 295 19.73 8.74 11.71
CA ALA A 295 20.90 9.43 11.20
C ALA A 295 20.53 10.64 10.32
N ALA A 296 19.60 10.46 9.39
CA ALA A 296 19.12 11.53 8.51
C ALA A 296 18.41 12.67 9.27
N HIS A 297 17.71 12.35 10.35
CA HIS A 297 17.05 13.35 11.20
C HIS A 297 18.01 14.06 12.16
N GLY A 298 19.20 13.48 12.42
CA GLY A 298 20.08 13.91 13.50
C GLY A 298 19.51 13.61 14.89
N GLY A 299 18.67 12.58 15.00
CA GLY A 299 18.01 12.16 16.24
C GLY A 299 18.74 11.05 16.99
N PRO A 300 18.19 10.61 18.15
CA PRO A 300 18.77 9.53 18.93
C PRO A 300 18.73 8.18 18.18
N ALA A 301 19.70 7.30 18.50
CA ALA A 301 19.79 5.96 17.92
C ALA A 301 18.54 5.12 18.24
N PRO A 302 18.14 4.21 17.32
CA PRO A 302 17.02 3.30 17.57
C PRO A 302 17.32 2.31 18.70
N GLN A 303 16.27 1.90 19.42
CA GLN A 303 16.33 0.92 20.50
C GLN A 303 15.63 -0.37 20.06
N ILE A 304 16.36 -1.49 20.05
CA ILE A 304 15.79 -2.83 19.84
C ILE A 304 15.15 -3.27 21.16
N THR A 305 13.84 -3.52 21.17
CA THR A 305 13.08 -3.74 22.40
C THR A 305 12.91 -5.22 22.75
N GLY A 306 12.95 -6.11 21.75
CA GLY A 306 12.54 -7.52 21.92
C GLY A 306 11.02 -7.72 22.06
N GLU A 307 10.24 -6.64 22.15
CA GLU A 307 8.78 -6.70 22.14
C GLU A 307 8.27 -7.14 20.76
N TYR A 308 7.10 -7.77 20.69
CA TYR A 308 6.55 -8.29 19.44
C TYR A 308 5.06 -8.01 19.31
N ARG A 309 4.54 -8.11 18.09
CA ARG A 309 3.10 -8.05 17.80
C ARG A 309 2.66 -9.36 17.19
N LEU A 310 1.65 -9.97 17.80
CA LEU A 310 1.01 -11.15 17.20
C LEU A 310 0.38 -10.76 15.86
N GLY A 311 0.66 -11.56 14.84
CA GLY A 311 0.21 -11.31 13.47
C GLY A 311 1.10 -10.36 12.66
N ASP A 312 2.20 -9.82 13.21
CA ASP A 312 3.21 -9.17 12.37
C ASP A 312 3.89 -10.21 11.47
N VAL A 313 4.23 -9.81 10.26
CA VAL A 313 4.84 -10.66 9.25
C VAL A 313 6.36 -10.58 9.39
N ARG A 314 7.07 -11.71 9.41
CA ARG A 314 8.53 -11.65 9.54
C ARG A 314 9.20 -11.06 8.29
N HIS A 315 8.98 -11.64 7.12
CA HIS A 315 9.63 -11.20 5.87
C HIS A 315 8.65 -11.17 4.70
N VAL A 316 8.37 -9.98 4.19
CA VAL A 316 7.59 -9.79 2.95
C VAL A 316 8.31 -8.78 2.05
N THR A 317 8.96 -9.29 1.00
CA THR A 317 9.88 -8.53 0.15
C THR A 317 9.53 -8.74 -1.30
N ALA A 318 9.43 -7.66 -2.07
CA ALA A 318 8.87 -7.70 -3.41
C ALA A 318 9.83 -8.37 -4.40
N ASP A 319 9.30 -9.18 -5.32
CA ASP A 319 9.87 -9.30 -6.65
C ASP A 319 9.08 -8.42 -7.61
N SER A 320 9.62 -7.24 -7.95
CA SER A 320 9.02 -6.30 -8.90
C SER A 320 9.50 -6.50 -10.34
N ARG A 321 10.18 -7.61 -10.68
CA ARG A 321 10.67 -7.86 -12.06
C ARG A 321 9.59 -7.74 -13.10
N ARG A 322 8.40 -8.27 -12.84
CA ARG A 322 7.28 -8.26 -13.78
C ARG A 322 6.88 -6.84 -14.19
N LEU A 323 6.77 -5.93 -13.22
CA LEU A 323 6.46 -4.51 -13.48
C LEU A 323 7.53 -3.84 -14.35
N ARG A 324 8.81 -4.17 -14.09
CA ARG A 324 9.94 -3.60 -14.83
C ARG A 324 10.05 -4.13 -16.26
N GLU A 325 9.83 -5.43 -16.43
CA GLU A 325 10.00 -6.12 -17.71
C GLU A 325 8.79 -5.89 -18.62
N GLU A 326 7.56 -5.95 -18.09
CA GLU A 326 6.35 -5.84 -18.89
C GLU A 326 5.92 -4.38 -19.14
N LEU A 327 6.09 -3.48 -18.15
CA LEU A 327 5.64 -2.08 -18.27
C LEU A 327 6.78 -1.06 -18.32
N GLY A 328 8.04 -1.47 -18.19
CA GLY A 328 9.21 -0.58 -18.27
C GLY A 328 9.40 0.36 -17.09
N TRP A 329 8.58 0.25 -16.04
CA TRP A 329 8.73 1.06 -14.82
C TRP A 329 9.97 0.63 -14.03
N LYS A 330 10.69 1.57 -13.42
CA LYS A 330 11.77 1.29 -12.47
C LYS A 330 11.73 2.33 -11.34
N PRO A 331 11.97 1.94 -10.08
CA PRO A 331 12.12 2.90 -8.99
C PRO A 331 13.36 3.75 -9.23
N ALA A 332 13.24 5.06 -9.00
CA ALA A 332 14.30 6.03 -9.20
C ALA A 332 14.87 6.54 -7.87
N MET A 333 14.10 6.49 -6.78
CA MET A 333 14.56 6.95 -5.47
C MET A 333 15.34 5.86 -4.75
N GLY A 334 16.62 6.12 -4.47
CA GLY A 334 17.45 5.23 -3.63
C GLY A 334 17.03 5.29 -2.16
N PHE A 335 17.27 4.21 -1.40
CA PHE A 335 16.87 4.11 0.00
C PHE A 335 17.42 5.27 0.86
N ALA A 336 18.73 5.52 0.81
CA ALA A 336 19.38 6.57 1.60
C ALA A 336 18.87 7.98 1.25
N GLU A 337 18.69 8.27 -0.05
CA GLU A 337 18.16 9.55 -0.53
C GLU A 337 16.71 9.75 -0.06
N GLY A 338 15.85 8.74 -0.25
CA GLY A 338 14.47 8.81 0.20
C GLY A 338 14.34 8.95 1.72
N MET A 339 15.20 8.29 2.51
CA MET A 339 15.22 8.46 3.97
C MET A 339 15.61 9.88 4.37
N ALA A 340 16.59 10.49 3.68
CA ALA A 340 16.98 11.87 3.90
C ALA A 340 15.83 12.85 3.58
N GLU A 341 15.17 12.66 2.43
CA GLU A 341 14.00 13.46 2.06
C GLU A 341 12.86 13.31 3.09
N PHE A 342 12.55 12.08 3.48
CA PHE A 342 11.49 11.81 4.45
C PHE A 342 11.80 12.37 5.84
N ALA A 343 13.06 12.32 6.28
CA ALA A 343 13.52 12.88 7.55
C ALA A 343 13.43 14.42 7.60
N ALA A 344 13.52 15.10 6.44
CA ALA A 344 13.44 16.55 6.34
C ALA A 344 12.01 17.05 6.05
N ALA A 345 11.16 16.22 5.47
CA ALA A 345 9.81 16.60 5.07
C ALA A 345 8.94 17.03 6.28
N PRO A 346 8.08 18.05 6.10
CA PRO A 346 7.00 18.34 7.05
C PRO A 346 6.10 17.10 7.19
N GLN A 347 5.74 16.73 8.43
CA GLN A 347 4.81 15.63 8.63
C GLN A 347 3.38 16.16 8.69
N ARG A 348 2.47 15.43 8.06
CA ARG A 348 1.04 15.75 7.95
C ARG A 348 0.29 15.32 9.19
N ASP A 349 -0.48 16.23 9.76
CA ASP A 349 -1.29 15.95 10.95
C ASP A 349 -2.45 15.01 10.63
N MET A 350 -2.83 14.19 11.62
CA MET A 350 -4.09 13.46 11.63
C MET A 350 -4.96 13.99 12.76
N ALA A 351 -6.29 13.93 12.56
CA ALA A 351 -7.20 14.15 13.67
C ALA A 351 -6.98 13.01 14.67
N ALA A 352 -6.91 13.33 15.96
CA ALA A 352 -6.86 12.31 17.00
C ALA A 352 -7.99 11.32 16.76
N SER A 353 -7.65 10.03 16.64
CA SER A 353 -8.65 8.96 16.65
C SER A 353 -9.48 9.17 17.92
N PRO A 354 -10.83 9.23 17.87
CA PRO A 354 -11.61 9.35 19.09
C PRO A 354 -11.15 8.24 20.04
N ALA A 355 -10.77 8.64 21.26
CA ALA A 355 -10.55 7.72 22.36
C ALA A 355 -11.84 6.89 22.55
N PRO A 356 -11.71 5.62 23.00
CA PRO A 356 -12.84 4.67 23.06
C PRO A 356 -14.06 5.21 23.81
#